data_AF-G9EUP4-F1
#
_entry.id   AF-G9EUP4-F1
#
_cell.length_a   1.000
_cell.length_b   1.000
_cell.length_c   1.000
_cell.angle_alpha   90.00
_cell.angle_beta   90.00
_cell.angle_gamma   90.00
#
_symmetry.space_group_name_H-M   'P 1'
#
loop_
_entity.id
_entity.type
_entity.pdbx_description
1 polymer ?
#
loop_
_entity_poly.entity_id
_entity_poly.type
_entity_poly.pdbx_seq_one_letter_code
_entity_poly.pdbx_strand_id
1 'polypeptide(L)'
;MKKLIWLATFTLAFILGQPSFASCDKDQKHCSTHQRLDKLATELELTPEQKEKIKTYKEQARASMKENYAQLRALRGQISALIKSDKIDEAKLDDLVAQVNKIKGAMLKSRIMIQHELYSLLTDKQKAKYQQLKQQWEDKHKD
;
A
#
# COMPACT_ATOMS: atom_id res chain seq x y z
N MET A 1 -31.66 12.87 -57.15
CA MET A 1 -32.31 14.17 -56.87
C MET A 1 -31.54 14.86 -55.75
N LYS A 2 -31.07 16.09 -56.02
CA LYS A 2 -30.33 17.01 -55.13
C LYS A 2 -31.16 17.41 -53.90
N LYS A 3 -30.53 17.57 -52.71
CA LYS A 3 -30.53 18.76 -51.78
C LYS A 3 -29.40 18.55 -50.74
N LEU A 4 -28.28 19.29 -50.81
CA LEU A 4 -27.95 20.53 -50.06
C LEU A 4 -27.96 20.31 -48.53
N ILE A 5 -26.81 20.00 -47.92
CA ILE A 5 -25.89 20.93 -47.21
C ILE A 5 -26.60 21.77 -46.14
N TRP A 6 -26.33 21.47 -44.87
CA TRP A 6 -26.06 22.50 -43.86
C TRP A 6 -24.98 21.99 -42.89
N LEU A 7 -23.83 22.66 -42.94
CA LEU A 7 -22.72 22.57 -41.99
C LEU A 7 -23.16 23.19 -40.66
N ALA A 8 -23.12 22.42 -39.58
CA ALA A 8 -23.04 22.96 -38.23
C ALA A 8 -21.82 22.34 -37.54
N THR A 9 -20.66 22.94 -37.81
CA THR A 9 -19.43 22.73 -37.05
C THR A 9 -19.63 23.29 -35.64
N PHE A 10 -19.92 22.42 -34.67
CA PHE A 10 -19.71 22.72 -33.26
C PHE A 10 -18.50 21.92 -32.78
N THR A 11 -17.32 22.50 -32.98
CA THR A 11 -16.08 22.02 -32.37
C THR A 11 -16.12 22.35 -30.89
N LEU A 12 -16.77 21.49 -30.10
CA LEU A 12 -16.56 21.49 -28.66
C LEU A 12 -15.32 20.63 -28.38
N ALA A 13 -14.16 21.27 -28.40
CA ALA A 13 -12.92 20.72 -27.87
C ALA A 13 -13.09 20.52 -26.36
N PHE A 14 -13.60 19.35 -25.95
CA PHE A 14 -13.56 18.96 -24.55
C PHE A 14 -12.13 18.50 -24.25
N ILE A 15 -11.44 19.40 -23.58
CA ILE A 15 -10.03 19.34 -23.19
C ILE A 15 -9.72 17.98 -22.55
N LEU A 16 -8.68 17.35 -23.08
CA LEU A 16 -8.05 16.14 -22.56
C LEU A 16 -7.79 16.29 -21.06
N GLY A 17 -8.11 15.22 -20.34
CA GLY A 17 -8.08 15.16 -18.89
C GLY A 17 -6.78 15.66 -18.29
N GLN A 18 -6.91 16.45 -17.22
CA GLN A 18 -5.83 16.61 -16.27
C GLN A 18 -5.78 15.34 -15.40
N PRO A 19 -4.72 14.52 -15.46
CA PRO A 19 -4.44 13.64 -14.34
C PRO A 19 -4.11 14.57 -13.18
N SER A 20 -5.00 14.64 -12.19
CA SER A 20 -4.66 15.21 -10.89
C SER A 20 -3.52 14.35 -10.33
N PHE A 21 -2.28 14.80 -10.54
CA PHE A 21 -1.15 14.28 -9.80
C PHE A 21 -1.43 14.54 -8.33
N ALA A 22 -1.39 13.46 -7.56
CA ALA A 22 -1.68 13.43 -6.14
C ALA A 22 -0.85 14.49 -5.39
N SER A 23 -1.48 15.57 -4.97
CA SER A 23 -0.96 16.40 -3.88
C SER A 23 -1.14 15.60 -2.60
N CYS A 24 -0.06 15.02 -2.11
CA CYS A 24 -0.01 14.48 -0.76
C CYS A 24 -0.15 15.65 0.21
N ASP A 25 -1.38 15.85 0.67
CA ASP A 25 -1.71 16.79 1.73
C ASP A 25 -0.91 16.45 3.00
N LYS A 26 -0.31 17.48 3.62
CA LYS A 26 0.72 17.35 4.66
C LYS A 26 0.15 17.04 6.06
N ASP A 27 -1.16 16.89 6.21
CA ASP A 27 -1.82 16.82 7.53
C ASP A 27 -2.58 15.52 7.83
N GLN A 28 -2.05 14.36 7.43
CA GLN A 28 -2.53 13.08 7.96
C GLN A 28 -1.41 12.21 8.54
N LYS A 29 -1.50 11.98 9.86
CA LYS A 29 -0.75 11.01 10.68
C LYS A 29 -0.99 9.54 10.27
N HIS A 30 -0.94 9.23 8.97
CA HIS A 30 -1.11 7.88 8.43
C HIS A 30 -0.12 7.59 7.30
N CYS A 31 1.18 7.75 7.58
CA CYS A 31 2.28 7.24 6.74
C CYS A 31 3.34 6.50 7.57
N SER A 32 2.94 5.72 8.58
CA SER A 32 3.89 5.04 9.47
C SER A 32 4.70 3.93 8.77
N THR A 33 4.16 3.32 7.71
CA THR A 33 4.85 2.24 6.99
C THR A 33 5.93 2.78 6.04
N HIS A 34 5.68 3.91 5.37
CA HIS A 34 6.69 4.57 4.53
C HIS A 34 7.88 5.04 5.38
N GLN A 35 7.60 5.70 6.52
CA GLN A 35 8.64 6.18 7.41
C GLN A 35 9.55 5.08 7.97
N ARG A 36 9.03 3.86 8.22
CA ARG A 36 9.85 2.79 8.79
C ARG A 36 10.92 2.28 7.83
N LEU A 37 10.57 2.08 6.55
CA LEU A 37 11.56 1.59 5.59
C LEU A 37 12.52 2.70 5.17
N ASP A 38 12.06 3.94 5.11
CA ASP A 38 12.92 5.08 4.79
C ASP A 38 13.92 5.36 5.94
N LYS A 39 13.51 5.20 7.20
CA LYS A 39 14.42 5.20 8.36
C LYS A 39 15.45 4.09 8.26
N LEU A 40 15.01 2.86 7.97
CA LEU A 40 15.91 1.73 7.81
C LEU A 40 16.92 1.94 6.66
N ALA A 41 16.48 2.51 5.54
CA ALA A 41 17.36 2.83 4.41
C ALA A 41 18.44 3.85 4.79
N THR A 42 18.11 4.82 5.64
CA THR A 42 19.07 5.77 6.20
C THR A 42 20.01 5.10 7.18
N GLU A 43 19.49 4.29 8.11
CA GLU A 43 20.29 3.56 9.10
C GLU A 43 21.27 2.59 8.44
N LEU A 44 20.90 1.95 7.33
CA LEU A 44 21.78 1.05 6.57
C LEU A 44 22.74 1.77 5.62
N GLU A 45 22.68 3.10 5.54
CA GLU A 45 23.51 3.90 4.64
C GLU A 45 23.43 3.39 3.19
N LEU A 46 22.20 3.14 2.71
CA LEU A 46 22.02 2.57 1.37
C LEU A 46 22.52 3.52 0.27
N THR A 47 23.19 2.96 -0.72
CA THR A 47 23.67 3.70 -1.89
C THR A 47 22.47 4.20 -2.72
N PRO A 48 22.67 5.23 -3.58
CA PRO A 48 21.62 5.69 -4.49
C PRO A 48 21.03 4.55 -5.35
N GLU A 49 21.86 3.63 -5.83
CA GLU A 49 21.45 2.49 -6.65
C GLU A 49 20.61 1.48 -5.85
N GLN A 50 21.01 1.19 -4.61
CA GLN A 50 20.22 0.34 -3.71
C GLN A 50 18.85 0.96 -3.43
N LYS A 51 18.81 2.27 -3.14
CA LYS A 51 17.57 3.02 -2.86
C LYS A 51 16.62 2.99 -4.04
N GLU A 52 17.10 3.17 -5.26
CA GLU A 52 16.27 3.15 -6.46
C GLU A 52 15.65 1.77 -6.69
N LYS A 53 16.42 0.69 -6.56
CA LYS A 53 15.90 -0.68 -6.67
C LYS A 53 14.78 -0.95 -5.67
N ILE A 54 14.97 -0.57 -4.40
CA ILE A 54 13.96 -0.73 -3.35
C ILE A 54 12.69 0.08 -3.65
N LYS A 55 12.86 1.29 -4.20
CA LYS A 55 11.73 2.15 -4.60
C LYS A 55 10.89 1.48 -5.68
N THR A 56 11.52 0.90 -6.70
CA THR A 56 10.81 0.14 -7.75
C THR A 56 9.97 -0.99 -7.15
N TYR A 57 10.55 -1.79 -6.24
CA TYR A 57 9.80 -2.87 -5.57
C TYR A 57 8.62 -2.35 -4.74
N LYS A 58 8.79 -1.23 -4.03
CA LYS A 58 7.71 -0.57 -3.28
C LYS A 58 6.58 -0.12 -4.21
N GLU A 59 6.93 0.50 -5.33
CA GLU A 59 5.96 1.01 -6.29
C GLU A 59 5.14 -0.11 -6.92
N GLN A 60 5.79 -1.22 -7.29
CA GLN A 60 5.11 -2.43 -7.77
C GLN A 60 4.13 -2.99 -6.73
N ALA A 61 4.53 -3.02 -5.45
CA ALA A 61 3.66 -3.51 -4.37
C ALA A 61 2.54 -2.51 -3.98
N ARG A 62 2.67 -1.22 -4.34
CA ARG A 62 1.77 -0.15 -3.88
C ARG A 62 0.34 -0.33 -4.35
N ALA A 63 0.15 -0.76 -5.60
CA ALA A 63 -1.18 -0.96 -6.18
C ALA A 63 -1.95 -2.06 -5.42
N SER A 64 -1.34 -3.24 -5.26
CA SER A 64 -1.91 -4.36 -4.50
C SER A 64 -2.17 -3.97 -3.04
N MET A 65 -1.25 -3.21 -2.43
CA MET A 65 -1.43 -2.76 -1.05
C MET A 65 -2.61 -1.79 -0.91
N LYS A 66 -2.80 -0.85 -1.86
CA LYS A 66 -3.94 0.07 -1.87
C LYS A 66 -5.26 -0.67 -2.00
N GLU A 67 -5.32 -1.68 -2.87
CA GLU A 67 -6.49 -2.54 -3.04
C GLU A 67 -6.82 -3.31 -1.76
N ASN A 68 -5.83 -3.96 -1.14
CA ASN A 68 -5.99 -4.68 0.13
C ASN A 68 -6.54 -3.77 1.23
N TYR A 69 -6.06 -2.52 1.34
CA TYR A 69 -6.60 -1.56 2.31
C TYR A 69 -8.05 -1.15 2.02
N ALA A 70 -8.41 -0.99 0.74
CA ALA A 70 -9.79 -0.69 0.36
C ALA A 70 -10.73 -1.85 0.73
N GLN A 71 -10.34 -3.09 0.44
CA GLN A 71 -11.09 -4.30 0.80
C GLN A 71 -11.24 -4.43 2.32
N LEU A 72 -10.16 -4.24 3.10
CA LEU A 72 -10.23 -4.25 4.56
C LEU A 72 -11.16 -3.15 5.11
N ARG A 73 -11.18 -1.97 4.50
CA ARG A 73 -12.10 -0.89 4.90
C ARG A 73 -13.55 -1.28 4.65
N ALA A 74 -13.84 -1.88 3.50
CA ALA A 74 -15.18 -2.39 3.19
C ALA A 74 -15.63 -3.48 4.19
N LEU A 75 -14.75 -4.45 4.48
CA LEU A 75 -15.03 -5.51 5.47
C LEU A 75 -15.27 -4.96 6.87
N ARG A 76 -14.52 -3.93 7.31
CA ARG A 76 -14.79 -3.23 8.58
C ARG A 76 -16.18 -2.60 8.60
N GLY A 77 -16.63 -2.05 7.48
CA GLY A 77 -18.00 -1.55 7.34
C GLY A 77 -19.05 -2.65 7.53
N GLN A 78 -18.83 -3.82 6.92
CA GLN A 78 -19.72 -4.97 7.06
C GLN A 78 -19.75 -5.52 8.50
N ILE A 79 -18.59 -5.64 9.14
CA ILE A 79 -18.49 -6.03 10.55
C ILE A 79 -19.21 -5.02 11.45
N SER A 80 -19.05 -3.71 11.19
CA SER A 80 -19.76 -2.68 11.95
C SER A 80 -21.28 -2.76 11.78
N ALA A 81 -21.75 -3.09 10.58
CA ALA A 81 -23.18 -3.32 10.33
C ALA A 81 -23.68 -4.58 11.06
N LEU A 82 -22.89 -5.66 11.07
CA LEU A 82 -23.22 -6.89 11.78
C LEU A 82 -23.38 -6.66 13.30
N ILE A 83 -22.50 -5.85 13.89
CA ILE A 83 -22.58 -5.49 15.33
C ILE A 83 -23.85 -4.70 15.67
N LYS A 84 -24.41 -3.95 14.72
CA LYS A 84 -25.62 -3.15 14.92
C LYS A 84 -26.93 -3.94 14.75
N SER A 85 -26.84 -5.22 14.39
CA SER A 85 -28.02 -6.09 14.27
C SER A 85 -28.49 -6.57 15.64
N ASP A 86 -29.78 -6.92 15.76
CA ASP A 86 -30.36 -7.40 17.02
C ASP A 86 -29.69 -8.69 17.53
N LYS A 87 -29.17 -9.52 16.62
CA LYS A 87 -28.42 -10.74 16.89
C LYS A 87 -27.31 -10.92 15.85
N ILE A 88 -26.13 -11.30 16.32
CA ILE A 88 -25.01 -11.63 15.44
C ILE A 88 -25.30 -12.96 14.72
N ASP A 89 -25.21 -12.92 13.40
CA ASP A 89 -25.10 -14.11 12.55
C ASP A 89 -23.65 -14.61 12.60
N GLU A 90 -23.42 -15.69 13.34
CA GLU A 90 -22.08 -16.27 13.55
C GLU A 90 -21.48 -16.82 12.25
N ALA A 91 -22.28 -17.41 11.36
CA ALA A 91 -21.78 -17.91 10.08
C ALA A 91 -21.28 -16.77 9.19
N LYS A 92 -22.00 -15.63 9.21
CA LYS A 92 -21.55 -14.41 8.52
C LYS A 92 -20.32 -13.78 9.18
N LEU A 93 -20.23 -13.82 10.51
CA LEU A 93 -19.04 -13.36 11.23
C LEU A 93 -17.80 -14.17 10.82
N ASP A 94 -17.92 -15.49 10.78
CA ASP A 94 -16.83 -16.40 10.40
C ASP A 94 -16.33 -16.13 8.98
N ASP A 95 -17.23 -15.91 8.02
CA ASP A 95 -16.87 -15.55 6.66
C ASP A 95 -16.12 -14.20 6.60
N LEU A 96 -16.63 -13.16 7.29
CA LEU A 96 -15.97 -11.86 7.36
C LEU A 96 -14.56 -11.96 7.99
N VAL A 97 -14.41 -12.76 9.04
CA VAL A 97 -13.11 -13.00 9.70
C VAL A 97 -12.16 -13.74 8.76
N ALA A 98 -12.64 -14.77 8.05
CA ALA A 98 -11.84 -15.51 7.07
C ALA A 98 -11.33 -14.59 5.95
N GLN A 99 -12.17 -13.70 5.42
CA GLN A 99 -11.78 -12.70 4.43
C GLN A 99 -10.72 -11.72 4.96
N VAL A 100 -10.90 -11.21 6.19
CA VAL A 100 -9.91 -10.34 6.84
C VAL A 100 -8.56 -11.06 6.99
N ASN A 101 -8.56 -12.31 7.43
CA ASN A 101 -7.35 -13.09 7.62
C ASN A 101 -6.63 -13.35 6.29
N LYS A 102 -7.37 -13.67 5.23
CA LYS A 102 -6.82 -13.86 3.88
C LYS A 102 -6.09 -12.61 3.38
N ILE A 103 -6.71 -11.43 3.50
CA ILE A 103 -6.11 -10.17 3.06
C ILE A 103 -4.88 -9.82 3.92
N LYS A 104 -4.98 -9.95 5.25
CA LYS A 104 -3.83 -9.72 6.15
C LYS A 104 -2.67 -10.67 5.84
N GLY A 105 -2.95 -11.94 5.52
CA GLY A 105 -1.96 -12.92 5.10
C GLY A 105 -1.25 -12.51 3.80
N ALA A 106 -2.00 -12.04 2.80
CA ALA A 106 -1.43 -11.54 1.55
C ALA A 106 -0.54 -10.30 1.78
N MET A 107 -0.98 -9.36 2.62
CA MET A 107 -0.19 -8.18 2.99
C MET A 107 1.09 -8.57 3.75
N LEU A 108 1.02 -9.55 4.66
CA LEU A 108 2.19 -10.07 5.39
C LEU A 108 3.19 -10.68 4.42
N LYS A 109 2.73 -11.54 3.50
CA LYS A 109 3.59 -12.14 2.46
C LYS A 109 4.29 -11.06 1.62
N SER A 110 3.56 -10.03 1.18
CA SER A 110 4.13 -8.90 0.44
C SER A 110 5.22 -8.18 1.24
N ARG A 111 5.00 -7.93 2.54
CA ARG A 111 6.00 -7.30 3.42
C ARG A 111 7.26 -8.15 3.56
N ILE A 112 7.11 -9.45 3.78
CA ILE A 112 8.24 -10.39 3.88
C ILE A 112 9.07 -10.38 2.59
N MET A 113 8.41 -10.42 1.44
CA MET A 113 9.10 -10.35 0.14
C MET A 113 9.90 -9.05 0.00
N ILE A 114 9.31 -7.89 0.31
CA ILE A 114 10.03 -6.60 0.26
C ILE A 114 11.24 -6.59 1.20
N GLN A 115 11.11 -7.14 2.40
CA GLN A 115 12.23 -7.23 3.35
C GLN A 115 13.34 -8.14 2.82
N HIS A 116 13.00 -9.27 2.20
CA HIS A 116 13.96 -10.17 1.59
C HIS A 116 14.69 -9.51 0.41
N GLU A 117 13.98 -8.82 -0.48
CA GLU A 117 14.58 -8.06 -1.59
C GLU A 117 15.50 -6.94 -1.09
N LEU A 118 15.11 -6.23 -0.02
CA LEU A 118 16.01 -5.28 0.63
C LEU A 118 17.29 -5.96 1.11
N TYR A 119 17.15 -7.06 1.84
CA TYR A 119 18.28 -7.79 2.44
C TYR A 119 19.25 -8.35 1.39
N SER A 120 18.73 -8.81 0.24
CA SER A 120 19.54 -9.35 -0.85
C SER A 120 20.43 -8.29 -1.51
N LEU A 121 20.01 -7.02 -1.48
CA LEU A 121 20.77 -5.88 -2.02
C LEU A 121 21.87 -5.38 -1.09
N LEU A 122 21.89 -5.79 0.18
CA LEU A 122 22.84 -5.31 1.17
C LEU A 122 24.22 -5.95 1.01
N THR A 123 25.27 -5.16 1.25
CA THR A 123 26.63 -5.66 1.48
C THR A 123 26.72 -6.41 2.80
N ASP A 124 27.78 -7.21 3.01
CA ASP A 124 27.96 -7.97 4.26
C ASP A 124 28.02 -7.06 5.49
N LYS A 125 28.68 -5.89 5.38
CA LYS A 125 28.71 -4.88 6.43
C LYS A 125 27.30 -4.35 6.75
N GLN A 126 26.50 -4.08 5.72
CA GLN A 126 25.12 -3.62 5.88
C GLN A 126 24.20 -4.72 6.46
N LYS A 127 24.41 -5.99 6.10
CA LYS A 127 23.67 -7.13 6.68
C LYS A 127 23.95 -7.30 8.17
N ALA A 128 25.19 -7.13 8.61
CA ALA A 128 25.55 -7.15 10.02
C ALA A 128 24.83 -6.01 10.79
N LYS A 129 24.83 -4.79 10.23
CA LYS A 129 24.10 -3.64 10.79
C LYS A 129 22.59 -3.91 10.84
N TYR A 130 22.02 -4.49 9.79
CA TYR A 130 20.61 -4.87 9.73
C TYR A 130 20.21 -5.82 10.86
N GLN A 131 21.03 -6.85 11.14
CA GLN A 131 20.78 -7.79 12.24
C GLN A 131 20.82 -7.11 13.61
N GLN A 132 21.77 -6.20 13.83
CA GLN A 132 21.85 -5.41 15.07
C GLN A 132 20.61 -4.54 15.28
N LEU A 133 20.16 -3.84 14.23
CA LEU A 133 18.95 -3.02 14.28
C LEU A 133 17.71 -3.87 14.58
N LYS A 134 17.61 -5.07 13.97
CA LYS A 134 16.52 -6.01 14.24
C LYS A 134 16.51 -6.48 15.70
N GLN A 135 17.67 -6.83 16.25
CA GLN A 135 17.79 -7.22 17.66
C GLN A 135 17.36 -6.09 18.60
N GLN A 136 17.86 -4.87 18.36
CA GLN A 136 17.47 -3.69 19.15
C GLN A 136 15.96 -3.42 19.11
N TRP A 137 15.33 -3.65 17.96
CA TRP A 137 13.87 -3.49 17.85
C TRP A 137 13.13 -4.57 18.62
N GLU A 138 13.58 -5.83 18.55
CA GLU A 138 13.00 -6.92 19.32
C GLU A 138 13.11 -6.66 20.82
N ASP A 139 14.27 -6.23 21.30
CA ASP A 139 14.48 -5.96 22.72
C ASP A 139 13.61 -4.80 23.23
N LYS A 140 13.39 -3.75 22.40
CA LYS A 140 12.48 -2.64 22.75
C LYS A 140 10.99 -3.02 22.85
N HIS A 141 10.59 -4.17 22.31
CA HIS A 141 9.19 -4.63 22.33
C HIS A 141 9.00 -5.89 23.18
N LYS A 142 10.00 -6.27 23.99
CA LYS A 142 9.90 -7.35 24.98
C LYS A 142 9.29 -6.91 26.31
N ASP A 143 9.17 -5.60 26.54
CA ASP A 143 8.47 -4.98 27.67
C ASP A 143 7.04 -4.56 27.29
#